data_AF-A0A7J9ZWB9-F1
#
_entry.id   AF-A0A7J9ZWB9-F1
#
_cell.length_a   1.000
_cell.length_b   1.000
_cell.length_c   1.000
_cell.angle_alpha   90.00
_cell.angle_beta   90.00
_cell.angle_gamma   90.00
#
_symmetry.space_group_name_H-M   'P 1'
#
loop_
_entity.id
_entity.type
_entity.pdbx_description
1 polymer ?
#
loop_
_entity_poly.entity_id
_entity_poly.type
_entity_poly.pdbx_seq_one_letter_code
_entity_poly.pdbx_strand_id
1 'polypeptide(L)'
;MTNRDPSAARVAEARLTELAGLLSFGTGRMTMIRTLDGRIRPAPEGLRPPTNRTDPVRARRLYDLLRDVEPAVFAPALTWAARARTRRHEVTLVAIKLGIPGSVDPMIGLLHHYHSTVIAEDYLNSGSSALAAAARAWAYRNGYEIHYSKTGGAAQWGIF
;
A
#
# COMPACT_ATOMS: atom_id res chain seq x y z
N MET A 1 -27.53 -13.92 16.46
CA MET A 1 -26.78 -14.68 15.44
C MET A 1 -26.74 -13.84 14.18
N THR A 2 -25.62 -13.19 13.90
CA THR A 2 -25.48 -12.26 12.77
C THR A 2 -25.30 -13.06 11.48
N ASN A 3 -26.38 -13.12 10.70
CA ASN A 3 -26.42 -13.74 9.38
C ASN A 3 -25.55 -12.91 8.43
N ARG A 4 -24.23 -13.19 8.36
CA ARG A 4 -23.34 -12.56 7.36
C ARG A 4 -23.64 -13.21 6.02
N ASP A 5 -24.30 -12.46 5.15
CA ASP A 5 -24.57 -12.85 3.77
C ASP A 5 -23.25 -13.29 3.07
N PRO A 6 -23.12 -14.56 2.67
CA PRO A 6 -21.93 -15.07 2.01
C PRO A 6 -21.66 -14.40 0.65
N SER A 7 -22.65 -13.75 0.06
CA SER A 7 -22.49 -12.92 -1.14
C SER A 7 -21.67 -11.65 -0.85
N ALA A 8 -22.02 -10.93 0.23
CA ALA A 8 -21.33 -9.70 0.63
C ALA A 8 -19.87 -9.94 1.01
N ALA A 9 -19.58 -11.06 1.69
CA ALA A 9 -18.22 -11.45 2.05
C ALA A 9 -17.34 -11.72 0.82
N ARG A 10 -17.88 -12.39 -0.20
CA ARG A 10 -17.16 -12.66 -1.47
C ARG A 10 -16.91 -11.39 -2.28
N VAL A 11 -17.87 -10.46 -2.29
CA VAL A 11 -17.71 -9.16 -2.96
C VAL A 11 -16.60 -8.34 -2.28
N ALA A 12 -16.56 -8.34 -0.95
CA ALA A 12 -15.50 -7.67 -0.18
C ALA A 12 -14.12 -8.29 -0.45
N GLU A 13 -14.02 -9.62 -0.50
CA GLU A 13 -12.77 -10.34 -0.79
C GLU A 13 -12.25 -10.08 -2.22
N ALA A 14 -13.15 -10.07 -3.21
CA ALA A 14 -12.79 -9.74 -4.59
C ALA A 14 -12.24 -8.30 -4.70
N ARG A 15 -12.90 -7.34 -4.04
CA ARG A 15 -12.47 -5.94 -4.04
C ARG A 15 -11.15 -5.73 -3.30
N LEU A 16 -10.92 -6.47 -2.22
CA LEU A 16 -9.63 -6.52 -1.52
C LEU A 16 -8.53 -7.06 -2.43
N THR A 17 -8.82 -8.09 -3.23
CA THR A 17 -7.84 -8.73 -4.13
C THR A 17 -7.43 -7.77 -5.23
N GLU A 18 -8.42 -7.08 -5.79
CA GLU A 18 -8.21 -6.07 -6.81
C GLU A 18 -7.35 -4.93 -6.29
N LEU A 19 -7.72 -4.34 -5.14
CA LEU A 19 -6.96 -3.26 -4.51
C LEU A 19 -5.55 -3.68 -4.10
N ALA A 20 -5.38 -4.90 -3.59
CA ALA A 20 -4.05 -5.42 -3.26
C ALA A 20 -3.19 -5.61 -4.51
N GLY A 21 -3.80 -6.03 -5.62
CA GLY A 21 -3.18 -6.04 -6.94
C GLY A 21 -2.74 -4.64 -7.37
N LEU A 22 -3.63 -3.65 -7.19
CA LEU A 22 -3.35 -2.24 -7.50
C LEU A 22 -2.18 -1.65 -6.68
N LEU A 23 -2.03 -2.10 -5.44
CA LEU A 23 -0.94 -1.66 -4.57
C LEU A 23 0.40 -2.34 -4.90
N SER A 24 0.38 -3.56 -5.44
CA SER A 24 1.56 -4.42 -5.64
C SER A 24 2.27 -4.23 -6.99
N PHE A 25 2.07 -3.10 -7.66
CA PHE A 25 2.35 -2.98 -9.09
C PHE A 25 3.81 -2.79 -9.51
N GLY A 26 4.17 -3.60 -10.53
CA GLY A 26 5.45 -3.67 -11.24
C GLY A 26 5.49 -4.99 -12.06
N THR A 27 6.48 -5.17 -12.92
CA THR A 27 6.53 -6.17 -14.01
C THR A 27 5.63 -5.81 -15.18
N GLY A 28 6.25 -5.61 -16.33
CA GLY A 28 5.64 -5.63 -17.65
C GLY A 28 5.05 -6.98 -18.04
N ARG A 29 4.34 -7.66 -17.14
CA ARG A 29 3.52 -8.83 -17.42
C ARG A 29 2.06 -8.44 -17.24
N MET A 30 1.27 -8.82 -18.24
CA MET A 30 -0.16 -8.60 -18.36
C MET A 30 -0.87 -8.95 -17.04
N THR A 31 -1.37 -7.93 -16.33
CA THR A 31 -2.12 -8.13 -15.08
C THR A 31 -3.44 -8.79 -15.43
N MET A 32 -3.62 -10.01 -14.93
CA MET A 32 -4.86 -10.77 -15.07
C MET A 32 -5.68 -10.60 -13.80
N ILE A 33 -6.91 -10.14 -13.94
CA ILE A 33 -7.90 -10.08 -12.88
C ILE A 33 -8.89 -11.22 -13.06
N ARG A 34 -9.30 -11.82 -11.94
CA ARG A 34 -10.37 -12.80 -11.93
C ARG A 34 -11.69 -12.06 -11.73
N THR A 35 -12.55 -12.09 -12.75
CA THR A 35 -13.84 -11.42 -12.74
C THR A 35 -14.89 -12.22 -11.95
N LEU A 36 -15.99 -11.56 -11.57
CA LEU A 36 -17.09 -12.12 -10.78
C LEU A 36 -17.72 -13.40 -11.38
N ASP A 37 -17.62 -13.57 -12.70
CA ASP A 37 -18.05 -14.76 -13.44
C ASP A 37 -17.01 -15.90 -13.43
N GLY A 38 -15.96 -15.78 -12.62
CA GLY A 38 -14.89 -16.76 -12.49
C GLY A 38 -13.86 -16.76 -13.62
N ARG A 39 -14.03 -15.90 -14.64
CA ARG A 39 -13.13 -15.80 -15.78
C ARG A 39 -11.87 -15.03 -15.43
N ILE A 40 -10.76 -15.42 -16.04
CA ILE A 40 -9.51 -14.66 -15.96
C ILE A 40 -9.48 -13.73 -17.17
N ARG A 41 -9.45 -12.42 -16.93
CA ARG A 41 -9.41 -11.39 -17.98
C ARG A 41 -8.22 -10.45 -17.78
N PRO A 42 -7.65 -9.88 -18.85
CA PRO A 42 -6.72 -8.77 -18.70
C PRO A 42 -7.42 -7.60 -18.00
N ALA A 43 -6.71 -6.92 -17.11
CA ALA A 43 -7.21 -5.71 -16.46
C ALA A 43 -7.67 -4.69 -17.52
N PRO A 44 -8.79 -3.95 -17.28
CA PRO A 44 -9.27 -2.93 -18.20
C PRO A 44 -8.15 -1.98 -18.58
N GLU A 45 -8.17 -1.44 -19.79
CA GLU A 45 -7.05 -0.69 -20.36
C GLU A 45 -6.66 0.56 -19.54
N GLY A 46 -7.55 1.06 -18.67
CA GLY A 46 -7.30 2.13 -17.69
C GLY A 46 -6.85 1.68 -16.28
N LEU A 47 -6.85 0.38 -16.00
CA LEU A 47 -6.44 -0.28 -14.75
C LEU A 47 -5.12 -1.05 -14.90
N ARG A 48 -4.48 -0.97 -16.07
CA ARG A 48 -3.13 -1.50 -16.24
C ARG A 48 -2.20 -0.73 -15.31
N PRO A 49 -1.43 -1.41 -14.45
CA PRO A 49 -0.34 -0.74 -13.78
C PRO A 49 0.57 -0.06 -14.78
N PRO A 50 1.04 1.16 -14.50
CA PRO A 50 2.24 1.60 -15.16
C PRO A 50 3.31 0.55 -14.88
N THR A 51 3.79 -0.09 -15.94
CA THR A 51 4.88 -1.08 -15.89
C THR A 51 6.21 -0.46 -15.44
N ASN A 52 6.19 0.84 -15.17
CA ASN A 52 7.29 1.73 -14.98
C ASN A 52 6.72 3.00 -14.29
N ARG A 53 7.15 3.26 -13.05
CA ARG A 53 6.83 4.48 -12.26
C ARG A 53 7.26 5.79 -12.93
N THR A 54 7.88 5.73 -14.10
CA THR A 54 8.33 6.87 -14.91
C THR A 54 7.23 7.50 -15.76
N ASP A 55 6.02 6.91 -15.84
CA ASP A 55 4.86 7.58 -16.44
C ASP A 55 4.07 8.32 -15.34
N PRO A 56 4.29 9.65 -15.17
CA PRO A 56 3.64 10.42 -14.11
C PRO A 56 2.13 10.52 -14.30
N VAL A 57 1.62 10.47 -15.54
CA VAL A 57 0.18 10.57 -15.83
C VAL A 57 -0.54 9.31 -15.37
N ARG A 58 0.01 8.14 -15.69
CA ARG A 58 -0.57 6.86 -15.24
C ARG A 58 -0.44 6.65 -13.74
N ALA A 59 0.71 7.02 -13.17
CA ALA A 59 0.89 7.01 -11.72
C ALA A 59 -0.20 7.87 -11.08
N ARG A 60 -0.36 9.12 -11.51
CA ARG A 60 -1.36 10.05 -10.96
C ARG A 60 -2.77 9.47 -10.98
N ARG A 61 -3.22 8.89 -12.10
CA ARG A 61 -4.54 8.25 -12.19
C ARG A 61 -4.73 7.11 -11.18
N LEU A 62 -3.71 6.28 -10.99
CA LEU A 62 -3.76 5.21 -10.00
C LEU A 62 -3.86 5.77 -8.57
N TYR A 63 -3.11 6.83 -8.26
CA TYR A 63 -3.21 7.48 -6.94
C TYR A 63 -4.57 8.12 -6.71
N ASP A 64 -5.15 8.78 -7.72
CA ASP A 64 -6.48 9.36 -7.60
C ASP A 64 -7.54 8.27 -7.38
N LEU A 65 -7.46 7.14 -8.10
CA LEU A 65 -8.34 5.98 -7.87
C LEU A 65 -8.21 5.41 -6.45
N LEU A 66 -6.98 5.30 -5.93
CA LEU A 66 -6.73 4.75 -4.59
C LEU A 66 -7.10 5.73 -3.47
N ARG A 67 -7.01 7.04 -3.72
CA ARG A 67 -7.37 8.09 -2.74
C ARG A 67 -8.85 8.07 -2.40
N ASP A 68 -9.70 7.72 -3.37
CA ASP A 68 -11.15 7.66 -3.19
C ASP A 68 -11.64 6.35 -2.55
N VAL A 69 -10.73 5.42 -2.25
CA VAL A 69 -11.07 4.16 -1.58
C VAL A 69 -11.33 4.41 -0.10
N GLU A 70 -12.46 3.92 0.39
CA GLU A 70 -12.80 3.99 1.82
C GLU A 70 -11.67 3.42 2.70
N PRO A 71 -11.28 4.12 3.78
CA PRO A 71 -10.21 3.67 4.68
C PRO A 71 -10.38 2.23 5.19
N ALA A 72 -11.63 1.84 5.47
CA ALA A 72 -11.98 0.51 5.96
C ALA A 72 -11.66 -0.62 4.96
N VAL A 73 -11.57 -0.30 3.67
CA VAL A 73 -11.19 -1.23 2.60
C VAL A 73 -9.71 -1.10 2.27
N PHE A 74 -9.18 0.12 2.29
CA PHE A 74 -7.79 0.42 1.97
C PHE A 74 -6.80 -0.24 2.95
N ALA A 75 -7.03 -0.11 4.25
CA ALA A 75 -6.14 -0.66 5.29
C ALA A 75 -5.92 -2.19 5.18
N PRO A 76 -6.98 -3.01 5.03
CA PRO A 76 -6.79 -4.45 4.80
C PRO A 76 -6.19 -4.76 3.42
N ALA A 77 -6.51 -4.01 2.36
CA ALA A 77 -5.87 -4.18 1.05
C ALA A 77 -4.36 -3.91 1.10
N LEU A 78 -3.95 -2.87 1.83
CA LEU A 78 -2.55 -2.52 2.08
C LEU A 78 -1.82 -3.64 2.82
N THR A 79 -2.43 -4.15 3.88
CA THR A 79 -1.86 -5.25 4.66
C THR A 79 -1.67 -6.49 3.78
N TRP A 80 -2.65 -6.79 2.92
CA TRP A 80 -2.59 -7.93 2.03
C TRP A 80 -1.53 -7.77 0.93
N ALA A 81 -1.50 -6.61 0.27
CA ALA A 81 -0.49 -6.29 -0.75
C ALA A 81 0.93 -6.40 -0.19
N ALA A 82 1.14 -5.86 1.02
CA ALA A 82 2.46 -5.87 1.63
C ALA A 82 2.95 -7.30 1.95
N ARG A 83 2.04 -8.25 2.26
CA ARG A 83 2.38 -9.66 2.55
C ARG A 83 2.97 -10.38 1.33
N ALA A 84 2.71 -9.90 0.12
CA ALA A 84 3.42 -10.37 -1.06
C ALA A 84 4.87 -9.89 -0.99
N ARG A 85 5.77 -10.78 -0.54
CA ARG A 85 7.19 -10.49 -0.19
C ARG A 85 7.95 -9.65 -1.23
N THR A 86 7.61 -9.76 -2.51
CA THR A 86 8.39 -9.18 -3.60
C THR A 86 8.30 -7.65 -3.73
N ARG A 87 7.43 -6.92 -3.00
CA ARG A 87 7.25 -5.46 -3.21
C ARG A 87 6.86 -4.64 -1.98
N ARG A 88 7.15 -5.14 -0.78
CA ARG A 88 6.78 -4.47 0.48
C ARG A 88 7.19 -3.00 0.57
N HIS A 89 8.40 -2.66 0.12
CA HIS A 89 8.91 -1.28 0.15
C HIS A 89 8.11 -0.39 -0.80
N GLU A 90 7.85 -0.87 -2.00
CA GLU A 90 7.09 -0.16 -3.03
C GLU A 90 5.65 0.13 -2.61
N VAL A 91 4.98 -0.88 -2.05
CA VAL A 91 3.63 -0.78 -1.48
C VAL A 91 3.60 0.27 -0.36
N THR A 92 4.64 0.28 0.46
CA THR A 92 4.75 1.21 1.60
C THR A 92 4.91 2.66 1.14
N LEU A 93 5.74 2.91 0.12
CA LEU A 93 5.89 4.24 -0.48
C LEU A 93 4.57 4.77 -1.07
N VAL A 94 3.78 3.89 -1.72
CA VAL A 94 2.45 4.25 -2.24
C VAL A 94 1.53 4.64 -1.09
N ALA A 95 1.51 3.88 -0.01
CA ALA A 95 0.68 4.18 1.17
C ALA A 95 1.05 5.52 1.82
N ILE A 96 2.35 5.83 1.93
CA ILE A 96 2.83 7.13 2.41
C ILE A 96 2.29 8.25 1.53
N LYS A 97 2.48 8.16 0.21
CA LYS A 97 2.02 9.20 -0.75
C LYS A 97 0.51 9.40 -0.73
N LEU A 98 -0.26 8.34 -0.51
CA LEU A 98 -1.71 8.43 -0.41
C LEU A 98 -2.16 9.12 0.88
N GLY A 99 -1.46 8.88 1.99
CA GLY A 99 -1.72 9.56 3.26
C GLY A 99 -3.13 9.35 3.82
N ILE A 100 -3.76 8.20 3.51
CA ILE A 100 -5.16 7.93 3.85
C ILE A 100 -5.31 7.82 5.38
N PRO A 101 -6.19 8.62 6.01
CA PRO A 101 -6.47 8.49 7.44
C PRO A 101 -6.89 7.07 7.82
N GLY A 102 -6.39 6.55 8.94
CA GLY A 102 -6.64 5.16 9.38
C GLY A 102 -5.71 4.10 8.77
N SER A 103 -4.84 4.46 7.82
CA SER A 103 -3.81 3.54 7.30
C SER A 103 -2.52 3.49 8.15
N VAL A 104 -2.36 4.42 9.10
CA VAL A 104 -1.17 4.53 9.97
C VAL A 104 -0.92 3.26 10.78
N ASP A 105 -1.93 2.75 11.51
CA ASP A 105 -1.76 1.56 12.34
C ASP A 105 -1.42 0.30 11.52
N PRO A 106 -2.09 0.01 10.39
CA PRO A 106 -1.67 -1.04 9.47
C PRO A 106 -0.21 -0.89 9.03
N MET A 107 0.22 0.33 8.68
CA MET A 107 1.59 0.63 8.26
C MET A 107 2.61 0.37 9.38
N ILE A 108 2.31 0.78 10.61
CA ILE A 108 3.14 0.43 11.78
C ILE A 108 3.24 -1.09 11.93
N GLY A 109 2.13 -1.81 11.74
CA GLY A 109 2.11 -3.28 11.71
C GLY A 109 3.05 -3.88 10.65
N LEU A 110 3.16 -3.26 9.47
CA LEU A 110 4.10 -3.70 8.43
C LEU A 110 5.56 -3.55 8.87
N LEU A 111 5.90 -2.47 9.57
CA LEU A 111 7.26 -2.26 10.09
C LEU A 111 7.64 -3.35 11.10
N HIS A 112 6.74 -3.68 12.03
CA HIS A 112 6.94 -4.77 12.98
C HIS A 112 7.01 -6.13 12.30
N HIS A 113 6.27 -6.36 11.23
CA HIS A 113 6.26 -7.65 10.55
C HIS A 113 7.52 -7.88 9.70
N TYR A 114 8.02 -6.84 9.02
CA TYR A 114 9.13 -7.01 8.06
C TYR A 114 10.52 -6.72 8.61
N HIS A 115 10.61 -6.08 9.77
CA HIS A 115 11.88 -5.69 10.39
C HIS A 115 12.84 -4.98 9.40
N SER A 116 12.32 -4.03 8.63
CA SER A 116 13.08 -3.38 7.55
C SER A 116 13.50 -1.97 7.95
N THR A 117 14.82 -1.74 8.04
CA THR A 117 15.41 -0.41 8.29
C THR A 117 15.02 0.59 7.21
N VAL A 118 15.01 0.18 5.94
CA VAL A 118 14.58 1.04 4.82
C VAL A 118 13.15 1.56 5.02
N ILE A 119 12.20 0.70 5.42
CA ILE A 119 10.83 1.13 5.71
C ILE A 119 10.78 2.07 6.92
N ALA A 120 11.57 1.79 7.96
CA ALA A 120 11.65 2.65 9.13
C ALA A 120 12.16 4.06 8.76
N GLU A 121 13.15 4.14 7.88
CA GLU A 121 13.69 5.42 7.39
C GLU A 121 12.67 6.17 6.53
N ASP A 122 11.94 5.49 5.66
CA ASP A 122 10.86 6.14 4.91
C ASP A 122 9.77 6.68 5.85
N TYR A 123 9.42 5.95 6.90
CA TYR A 123 8.46 6.40 7.92
C TYR A 123 8.98 7.60 8.69
N LEU A 124 10.23 7.55 9.15
CA LEU A 124 10.91 8.65 9.83
C LEU A 124 10.91 9.93 8.99
N ASN A 125 11.11 9.80 7.68
CA ASN A 125 11.29 10.91 6.75
C ASN A 125 10.03 11.27 5.95
N SER A 126 8.90 10.62 6.24
CA SER A 126 7.62 10.82 5.53
C SER A 126 6.92 12.14 5.86
N GLY A 127 7.28 12.80 6.97
CA GLY A 127 6.56 13.97 7.48
C GLY A 127 5.33 13.64 8.33
N SER A 128 4.92 12.37 8.44
CA SER A 128 3.91 11.94 9.42
C SER A 128 4.53 11.76 10.81
N SER A 129 4.09 12.54 11.79
CA SER A 129 4.60 12.48 13.17
C SER A 129 4.37 11.12 13.82
N ALA A 130 3.23 10.49 13.55
CA ALA A 130 2.89 9.16 14.06
C ALA A 130 3.81 8.08 13.48
N LEU A 131 4.05 8.08 12.16
CA LEU A 131 4.98 7.14 11.52
C LEU A 131 6.42 7.36 11.99
N ALA A 132 6.84 8.62 12.15
CA ALA A 132 8.17 8.93 12.65
C ALA A 132 8.38 8.48 14.11
N ALA A 133 7.38 8.64 14.98
CA ALA A 133 7.42 8.14 16.34
C ALA A 133 7.53 6.60 16.37
N ALA A 134 6.72 5.91 15.56
CA ALA A 134 6.74 4.46 15.46
C ALA A 134 8.09 3.93 14.92
N ALA A 135 8.66 4.57 13.90
CA ALA A 135 9.97 4.21 13.35
C ALA A 135 11.09 4.31 14.40
N ARG A 136 11.13 5.42 15.16
CA ARG A 136 12.11 5.59 16.24
C ARG A 136 11.95 4.54 17.34
N ALA A 137 10.72 4.29 17.77
CA ALA A 137 10.43 3.29 18.79
C ALA A 137 10.84 1.88 18.32
N TRP A 138 10.55 1.54 17.07
CA TRP A 138 10.97 0.28 16.46
C TRP A 138 12.50 0.17 16.41
N ALA A 139 13.20 1.20 15.92
CA ALA A 139 14.66 1.19 15.79
C ALA A 139 15.35 1.02 17.15
N TYR A 140 14.93 1.79 18.16
CA TYR A 140 15.42 1.68 19.54
C TYR A 140 15.25 0.26 20.10
N ARG A 141 14.06 -0.33 19.96
CA ARG A 141 13.78 -1.67 20.49
C ARG A 141 14.56 -2.79 19.82
N ASN A 142 14.95 -2.60 18.56
CA ASN A 142 15.64 -3.63 17.77
C ASN A 142 17.15 -3.36 17.65
N GLY A 143 17.67 -2.29 18.28
CA GLY A 143 19.09 -1.94 18.23
C GLY A 143 19.55 -1.45 16.85
N TYR A 144 18.66 -0.86 16.05
CA TYR A 144 19.00 -0.28 14.75
C TYR A 144 19.21 1.23 14.86
N GLU A 145 20.15 1.74 14.06
CA GLU A 145 20.24 3.16 13.74
C GLU A 145 19.43 3.44 12.48
N ILE A 146 18.67 4.53 12.48
CA ILE A 146 17.88 5.00 11.34
C ILE A 146 18.16 6.48 11.12
N HIS A 147 18.28 6.89 9.86
CA HIS A 147 18.78 8.22 9.52
C HIS A 147 17.65 9.19 9.15
N TYR A 148 17.68 10.38 9.76
CA TYR A 148 16.82 11.49 9.36
C TYR A 148 17.48 12.30 8.25
N SER A 149 16.72 12.61 7.20
CA SER A 149 17.12 13.49 6.10
C SER A 149 16.37 14.82 6.16
N LYS A 150 17.11 15.92 6.16
CA LYS A 150 16.54 17.29 6.11
C LYS A 150 15.79 17.58 4.81
N THR A 151 16.09 16.85 3.73
CA THR A 151 15.40 17.00 2.43
C THR A 151 14.11 16.17 2.35
N GLY A 152 13.79 15.39 3.38
CA GLY A 152 12.69 14.42 3.37
C GLY A 152 13.11 13.05 2.83
N GLY A 153 12.17 12.10 2.86
CA GLY A 153 12.37 10.71 2.42
C GLY A 153 11.95 10.49 0.96
N ALA A 154 11.97 9.23 0.51
CA ALA A 154 11.55 8.85 -0.84
C ALA A 154 10.04 9.12 -1.13
N ALA A 155 9.25 9.35 -0.08
CA ALA A 155 7.85 9.72 -0.15
C ALA A 155 7.49 10.67 1.00
N GLN A 156 6.49 11.52 0.77
CA GLN A 156 5.92 12.41 1.78
C GLN A 156 4.44 12.06 2.02
N TRP A 157 4.02 12.17 3.27
CA TRP A 157 2.69 11.78 3.72
C TRP A 157 1.61 12.62 3.03
N GLY A 158 0.74 11.96 2.26
CA GLY A 158 -0.38 12.61 1.56
C GLY A 158 0.04 13.50 0.37
N ILE A 159 1.30 13.44 -0.04
CA ILE A 159 1.85 14.25 -1.13
C ILE A 159 2.27 13.34 -2.29
N PHE A 160 1.79 13.66 -3.50
CA PHE A 160 2.12 12.99 -4.74
C PHE A 160 3.09 13.83 -5.58
#